data_AF-A0A150S1U6-F1
#
_entry.id   AF-A0A150S1U6-F1
#
_cell.length_a   1.000
_cell.length_b   1.000
_cell.length_c   1.000
_cell.angle_alpha   90.00
_cell.angle_beta   90.00
_cell.angle_gamma   90.00
#
_symmetry.space_group_name_H-M   'P 1'
#
loop_
_entity.id
_entity.type
_entity.pdbx_description
1 polymer ?
#
loop_
_entity_poly.entity_id
_entity_poly.type
_entity_poly.pdbx_seq_one_letter_code
_entity_poly.pdbx_strand_id
1 'polypeptide(L)'
;MESDSNALLGEFFAGCPDLLFVASAEGALLHASDALREVLGPAALQGATLAELAHPDDRAALAEAWSRLVAAEGPVTFRVRLRDGSGAHRPLSCNARRSSDRGVVFGTLRATTEATEEELKALRSKARMFDAIVEHLDDTVIWGLDRDAVCFYHEGKGLANVGLKPGHLVGANWFEIFDDEARKAGIDLHAWFDGTTHRHRDEFFGIYWDLWAIPLRDDRGEPGAGVVCVSFDITEAKRAEKELRTQLQQIEAQQRVIRDLSTPIIEVWDGVLTLPMVGTVDSVRTADVMDSLLSKIVEKQARYAILDLTGVEVVDTRVASHLIELVTAIRLLGAEGIVAGIKPNVAQTMVALGLDMSQLNTQRNLRAALNHAIRSMTRAQAPSVAASPAPAQKPSP
;
A
#
# COMPACT_ATOMS: atom_id res chain seq x y z
N MET A 1 53.54 -53.20 29.29
CA MET A 1 53.33 -51.82 28.79
C MET A 1 53.03 -51.76 27.31
N GLU A 2 53.78 -52.42 26.40
CA GLU A 2 53.40 -52.44 24.96
C GLU A 2 52.07 -53.17 24.66
N SER A 3 51.77 -54.23 25.43
CA SER A 3 50.51 -55.00 25.29
C SER A 3 49.25 -54.17 25.59
N ASP A 4 49.28 -53.29 26.60
CA ASP A 4 48.12 -52.49 26.99
C ASP A 4 47.87 -51.32 26.02
N SER A 5 48.93 -50.75 25.45
CA SER A 5 48.81 -49.63 24.49
C SER A 5 48.20 -50.05 23.15
N ASN A 6 48.45 -51.29 22.70
CA ASN A 6 47.82 -51.84 21.49
C ASN A 6 46.34 -52.21 21.73
N ALA A 7 45.99 -52.70 22.92
CA ALA A 7 44.60 -52.98 23.28
C ALA A 7 43.75 -51.69 23.32
N LEU A 8 44.29 -50.62 23.92
CA LEU A 8 43.61 -49.32 24.05
C LEU A 8 43.43 -48.62 22.68
N LEU A 9 44.39 -48.76 21.77
CA LEU A 9 44.25 -48.28 20.39
C LEU A 9 43.18 -49.07 19.63
N GLY A 10 43.10 -50.39 19.83
CA GLY A 10 42.05 -51.24 19.27
C GLY A 10 40.65 -50.82 19.73
N GLU A 11 40.47 -50.59 21.04
CA GLU A 11 39.21 -50.09 21.61
C GLU A 11 38.84 -48.70 21.08
N PHE A 12 39.82 -47.80 20.93
CA PHE A 12 39.60 -46.47 20.37
C PHE A 12 39.05 -46.53 18.94
N PHE A 13 39.64 -47.35 18.06
CA PHE A 13 39.15 -47.49 16.68
C PHE A 13 37.79 -48.19 16.62
N ALA A 14 37.53 -49.18 17.49
CA ALA A 14 36.25 -49.88 17.53
C ALA A 14 35.10 -48.96 18.01
N GLY A 15 35.36 -48.10 19.01
CA GLY A 15 34.35 -47.20 19.57
C GLY A 15 34.20 -45.84 18.90
N CYS A 16 35.04 -45.50 17.91
CA CYS A 16 35.04 -44.17 17.30
C CYS A 16 33.91 -44.00 16.27
N PRO A 17 33.00 -43.02 16.44
CA PRO A 17 31.92 -42.76 15.49
C PRO A 17 32.39 -42.04 14.21
N ASP A 18 33.61 -41.50 14.21
CA ASP A 18 34.19 -40.82 13.05
C ASP A 18 34.85 -41.82 12.09
N LEU A 19 34.91 -41.47 10.81
CA LEU A 19 35.52 -42.30 9.77
C LEU A 19 37.05 -42.11 9.79
N LEU A 20 37.74 -42.81 10.67
CA LEU A 20 39.19 -42.69 10.88
C LEU A 20 39.94 -43.81 10.20
N PHE A 21 41.15 -43.52 9.71
CA PHE A 21 42.07 -44.53 9.22
C PHE A 21 43.54 -44.24 9.57
N VAL A 22 44.33 -45.32 9.57
CA VAL A 22 45.78 -45.31 9.51
C VAL A 22 46.18 -46.01 8.22
N ALA A 23 47.04 -45.40 7.43
CA ALA A 23 47.56 -45.97 6.20
C ALA A 23 49.10 -45.97 6.18
N SER A 24 49.69 -46.81 5.33
CA SER A 24 51.11 -46.74 4.98
C SER A 24 51.40 -45.52 4.10
N ALA A 25 52.69 -45.23 3.87
CA ALA A 25 53.10 -44.18 2.94
C ALA A 25 52.61 -44.47 1.51
N GLU A 26 52.48 -45.74 1.14
CA GLU A 26 51.99 -46.23 -0.15
C GLU A 26 50.46 -46.21 -0.26
N GLY A 27 49.74 -45.85 0.82
CA GLY A 27 48.28 -45.72 0.80
C GLY A 27 47.50 -47.00 1.10
N ALA A 28 48.17 -48.06 1.56
CA ALA A 28 47.52 -49.26 2.07
C ALA A 28 46.92 -49.01 3.46
N LEU A 29 45.64 -49.34 3.65
CA LEU A 29 44.94 -49.15 4.91
C LEU A 29 45.42 -50.18 5.95
N LEU A 30 46.02 -49.69 7.04
CA LEU A 30 46.56 -50.48 8.15
C LEU A 30 45.53 -50.63 9.28
N HIS A 31 44.82 -49.55 9.61
CA HIS A 31 43.74 -49.52 10.59
C HIS A 31 42.59 -48.64 10.11
N ALA A 32 41.38 -48.96 10.56
CA ALA A 32 40.17 -48.21 10.24
C ALA A 32 39.20 -48.31 11.43
N SER A 33 38.43 -47.26 11.68
CA SER A 33 37.38 -47.28 12.69
C SER A 33 36.21 -48.14 12.22
N ASP A 34 35.41 -48.67 13.16
CA ASP A 34 34.23 -49.48 12.80
C ASP A 34 33.24 -48.68 11.96
N ALA A 35 33.05 -47.39 12.23
CA ALA A 35 32.28 -46.49 11.38
C ALA A 35 32.81 -46.43 9.93
N LEU A 36 34.13 -46.40 9.73
CA LEU A 36 34.71 -46.45 8.37
C LEU A 36 34.52 -47.83 7.72
N ARG A 37 34.58 -48.92 8.51
CA ARG A 37 34.35 -50.28 8.01
C ARG A 37 32.92 -50.50 7.56
N GLU A 38 31.95 -49.95 8.29
CA GLU A 38 30.53 -49.99 7.91
C GLU A 38 30.28 -49.25 6.60
N VAL A 39 30.92 -48.10 6.40
CA VAL A 39 30.76 -47.29 5.18
C VAL A 39 31.41 -47.97 3.96
N LEU A 40 32.66 -48.40 4.06
CA LEU A 40 33.40 -48.95 2.92
C LEU A 40 33.17 -50.45 2.70
N GLY A 41 32.57 -51.15 3.68
CA GLY A 41 32.32 -52.58 3.64
C GLY A 41 33.55 -53.43 4.02
N PRO A 42 33.36 -54.67 4.51
CA PRO A 42 34.43 -55.51 5.06
C PRO A 42 35.49 -55.95 4.06
N ALA A 43 35.16 -56.02 2.76
CA ALA A 43 36.10 -56.39 1.71
C ALA A 43 37.10 -55.27 1.37
N ALA A 44 36.80 -54.01 1.71
CA ALA A 44 37.62 -52.85 1.41
C ALA A 44 38.84 -52.68 2.33
N LEU A 45 38.95 -53.49 3.38
CA LEU A 45 39.95 -53.33 4.44
C LEU A 45 40.90 -54.53 4.59
N GLN A 46 40.86 -55.47 3.65
CA GLN A 46 41.80 -56.60 3.56
C GLN A 46 43.09 -56.20 2.81
N GLY A 47 43.73 -55.12 3.26
CA GLY A 47 44.97 -54.62 2.65
C GLY A 47 44.79 -53.82 1.35
N ALA A 48 43.54 -53.46 1.00
CA ALA A 48 43.29 -52.61 -0.15
C ALA A 48 43.88 -51.21 0.06
N THR A 49 44.30 -50.60 -1.04
CA THR A 49 44.74 -49.21 -1.05
C THR A 49 43.55 -48.27 -1.23
N LEU A 50 43.65 -47.04 -0.70
CA LEU A 50 42.65 -46.01 -0.96
C LEU A 50 42.42 -45.76 -2.46
N ALA A 51 43.43 -45.99 -3.30
CA ALA A 51 43.33 -45.86 -4.76
C ALA A 51 42.48 -46.95 -5.43
N GLU A 52 42.45 -48.17 -4.87
CA GLU A 52 41.59 -49.25 -5.38
C GLU A 52 40.11 -48.99 -5.08
N LEU A 53 39.83 -48.32 -3.96
CA LEU A 53 38.50 -47.91 -3.55
C LEU A 53 38.03 -46.62 -4.23
N ALA A 54 38.95 -45.84 -4.78
CA ALA A 54 38.62 -44.59 -5.47
C ALA A 54 37.94 -44.84 -6.82
N HIS A 55 36.99 -43.96 -7.15
CA HIS A 55 36.39 -43.89 -8.48
C HIS A 55 37.50 -43.80 -9.56
N PRO A 56 37.39 -44.51 -10.70
CA PRO A 56 38.45 -44.54 -11.73
C PRO A 56 38.98 -43.16 -12.14
N ASP A 57 38.09 -42.19 -12.32
CA ASP A 57 38.43 -40.82 -12.70
C ASP A 57 39.22 -40.06 -11.62
N ASP A 58 39.08 -40.44 -10.35
CA ASP A 58 39.71 -39.75 -9.21
C ASP A 58 41.09 -40.33 -8.88
N ARG A 59 41.47 -41.48 -9.46
CA ARG A 59 42.72 -42.19 -9.11
C ARG A 59 43.97 -41.36 -9.37
N ALA A 60 44.02 -40.64 -10.48
CA ALA A 60 45.15 -39.78 -10.82
C ALA A 60 45.27 -38.59 -9.83
N ALA A 61 44.16 -37.92 -9.56
CA ALA A 61 44.10 -36.81 -8.61
C ALA A 61 44.41 -37.24 -7.17
N LEU A 62 43.94 -38.44 -6.77
CA LEU A 62 44.26 -39.05 -5.49
C LEU A 62 45.75 -39.34 -5.36
N ALA A 63 46.38 -39.92 -6.38
CA ALA A 63 47.81 -40.22 -6.36
C ALA A 63 48.66 -38.94 -6.20
N GLU A 64 48.30 -37.86 -6.88
CA GLU A 64 48.96 -36.56 -6.72
C GLU A 64 48.74 -35.98 -5.32
N ALA A 65 47.50 -36.01 -4.81
CA ALA A 65 47.19 -35.56 -3.46
C ALA A 65 47.93 -36.38 -2.39
N TRP A 66 48.06 -37.69 -2.59
CA TRP A 66 48.76 -38.59 -1.69
C TRP A 66 50.27 -38.35 -1.69
N SER A 67 50.86 -38.12 -2.86
CA SER A 67 52.29 -37.74 -2.98
C SER A 67 52.58 -36.43 -2.22
N ARG A 68 51.71 -35.43 -2.36
CA ARG A 68 51.82 -34.17 -1.58
C ARG A 68 51.67 -34.41 -0.08
N LEU A 69 50.74 -35.26 0.33
CA LEU A 69 50.52 -35.63 1.73
C LEU A 69 51.76 -36.27 2.38
N VAL A 70 52.44 -37.17 1.66
CA VAL A 70 53.66 -37.83 2.17
C VAL A 70 54.83 -36.84 2.30
N ALA A 71 54.93 -35.88 1.38
CA ALA A 71 55.98 -34.85 1.38
C ALA A 71 55.71 -33.68 2.36
N ALA A 72 54.47 -33.48 2.79
CA ALA A 72 54.08 -32.34 3.63
C ALA A 72 54.50 -32.52 5.11
N GLU A 73 54.86 -31.41 5.75
CA GLU A 73 55.08 -31.36 7.21
C GLU A 73 53.78 -31.20 8.01
N GLY A 74 52.69 -30.81 7.35
CA GLY A 74 51.37 -30.55 7.95
C GLY A 74 50.24 -31.39 7.35
N PRO A 75 49.00 -31.24 7.86
CA PRO A 75 47.84 -31.92 7.32
C PRO A 75 47.51 -31.44 5.91
N VAL A 76 47.09 -32.37 5.05
CA VAL A 76 46.62 -32.12 3.69
C VAL A 76 45.17 -32.58 3.57
N THR A 77 44.34 -31.71 2.99
CA THR A 77 42.93 -31.98 2.73
C THR A 77 42.69 -32.12 1.23
N PHE A 78 41.96 -33.15 0.82
CA PHE A 78 41.55 -33.37 -0.56
C PHE A 78 40.22 -34.11 -0.64
N ARG A 79 39.54 -34.01 -1.78
CA ARG A 79 38.29 -34.73 -2.03
C ARG A 79 38.55 -35.98 -2.86
N VAL A 80 37.79 -37.03 -2.59
CA VAL A 80 37.84 -38.29 -3.33
C VAL A 80 36.49 -38.99 -3.26
N ARG A 81 36.06 -39.62 -4.36
CA ARG A 81 34.90 -40.52 -4.35
C ARG A 81 35.36 -41.94 -4.04
N LEU A 82 34.94 -42.50 -2.89
CA LEU A 82 35.26 -43.88 -2.51
C LEU A 82 34.05 -44.80 -2.67
N ARG A 83 34.30 -46.02 -3.12
CA ARG A 83 33.30 -47.07 -3.24
C ARG A 83 32.88 -47.57 -1.85
N ASP A 84 31.59 -47.53 -1.58
CA ASP A 84 30.96 -48.02 -0.34
C ASP A 84 30.72 -49.53 -0.39
N GLY A 85 30.25 -50.10 0.73
CA GLY A 85 29.95 -51.53 0.84
C GLY A 85 28.86 -52.06 -0.10
N SER A 86 28.06 -51.17 -0.70
CA SER A 86 27.04 -51.51 -1.72
C SER A 86 27.56 -51.44 -3.15
N GLY A 87 28.79 -50.93 -3.35
CA GLY A 87 29.40 -50.71 -4.65
C GLY A 87 29.17 -49.31 -5.25
N ALA A 88 28.42 -48.43 -4.56
CA ALA A 88 28.21 -47.04 -4.98
C ALA A 88 29.39 -46.16 -4.59
N HIS A 89 29.75 -45.17 -5.40
CA HIS A 89 30.82 -44.23 -5.06
C HIS A 89 30.25 -43.02 -4.32
N ARG A 90 30.77 -42.74 -3.11
CA ARG A 90 30.36 -41.61 -2.27
C ARG A 90 31.42 -40.52 -2.25
N PRO A 91 31.04 -39.23 -2.42
CA PRO A 91 31.98 -38.13 -2.28
C PRO A 91 32.36 -37.96 -0.81
N LEU A 92 33.67 -37.98 -0.55
CA LEU A 92 34.25 -37.82 0.79
C LEU A 92 35.33 -36.74 0.75
N SER A 93 35.42 -35.96 1.83
CA SER A 93 36.57 -35.12 2.13
C SER A 93 37.53 -35.88 3.02
N CYS A 94 38.77 -36.04 2.59
CA CYS A 94 39.86 -36.63 3.36
C CYS A 94 40.73 -35.51 3.94
N ASN A 95 40.98 -35.54 5.24
CA ASN A 95 42.01 -34.74 5.90
C ASN A 95 43.00 -35.71 6.55
N ALA A 96 44.25 -35.68 6.12
CA ALA A 96 45.27 -36.61 6.57
C ALA A 96 46.60 -35.92 6.83
N ARG A 97 47.45 -36.53 7.66
CA ARG A 97 48.82 -36.07 7.94
C ARG A 97 49.76 -37.26 8.06
N ARG A 98 51.03 -37.06 7.69
CA ARG A 98 52.09 -38.03 7.97
C ARG A 98 52.54 -37.95 9.43
N SER A 99 52.87 -39.10 10.01
CA SER A 99 53.52 -39.23 11.32
C SER A 99 54.99 -38.87 11.24
N SER A 100 55.54 -38.22 12.28
CA SER A 100 56.94 -37.81 12.34
C SER A 100 57.93 -38.96 12.56
N ASP A 101 57.50 -40.08 13.15
CA ASP A 101 58.39 -41.13 13.66
C ASP A 101 58.24 -42.50 12.96
N ARG A 102 57.11 -42.76 12.28
CA ARG A 102 56.79 -44.13 11.78
C ARG A 102 56.39 -44.24 10.30
N GLY A 103 56.50 -43.16 9.52
CA GLY A 103 56.17 -43.19 8.09
C GLY A 103 54.70 -43.49 7.73
N VAL A 104 53.82 -43.66 8.72
CA VAL A 104 52.39 -43.89 8.53
C VAL A 104 51.62 -42.58 8.37
N VAL A 105 50.45 -42.66 7.75
CA VAL A 105 49.52 -41.56 7.53
C VAL A 105 48.29 -41.76 8.42
N PHE A 106 47.94 -40.74 9.18
CA PHE A 106 46.68 -40.68 9.93
C PHE A 106 45.69 -39.82 9.17
N GLY A 107 44.45 -40.28 9.01
CA GLY A 107 43.45 -39.48 8.32
C GLY A 107 42.03 -39.69 8.79
N THR A 108 41.20 -38.71 8.47
CA THR A 108 39.76 -38.70 8.73
C THR A 108 39.04 -38.47 7.41
N LEU A 109 37.96 -39.23 7.20
CA LEU A 109 37.03 -39.03 6.09
C LEU A 109 35.75 -38.39 6.63
N ARG A 110 35.16 -37.50 5.86
CA ARG A 110 33.82 -36.93 6.16
C ARG A 110 32.96 -36.99 4.92
N ALA A 111 31.73 -37.46 5.08
CA ALA A 111 30.73 -37.38 4.03
C ALA A 111 30.51 -35.90 3.67
N THR A 112 30.64 -35.58 2.39
CA THR A 112 30.28 -34.26 1.88
C THR A 112 28.88 -34.34 1.30
N THR A 113 27.90 -33.72 1.95
CA THR A 113 26.67 -33.30 1.28
C THR A 113 27.05 -32.14 0.36
N GLU A 114 27.38 -32.43 -0.89
CA GLU A 114 27.60 -31.38 -1.88
C GLU A 114 26.27 -30.75 -2.24
N ALA A 115 26.04 -29.51 -1.79
CA ALA A 115 25.26 -28.59 -2.60
C ALA A 115 26.01 -28.44 -3.92
N THR A 116 25.34 -28.65 -5.05
CA THR A 116 25.95 -28.60 -6.37
C THR A 116 26.59 -27.22 -6.59
N GLU A 117 27.60 -27.12 -7.47
CA GLU A 117 28.16 -25.81 -7.84
C GLU A 117 27.07 -24.87 -8.38
N GLU A 118 26.06 -25.41 -9.05
CA GLU A 118 24.88 -24.69 -9.52
C GLU A 118 24.02 -24.16 -8.37
N GLU A 119 23.74 -24.97 -7.34
CA GLU A 119 23.02 -24.55 -6.14
C GLU A 119 23.78 -23.49 -5.34
N LEU A 120 25.09 -23.66 -5.16
CA LEU A 120 25.92 -22.69 -4.47
C LEU A 120 26.00 -21.37 -5.25
N LYS A 121 26.10 -21.44 -6.58
CA LYS A 121 26.03 -20.27 -7.46
C LYS A 121 24.66 -19.61 -7.39
N ALA A 122 23.58 -20.38 -7.32
CA ALA A 122 22.22 -19.86 -7.18
C ALA A 122 22.04 -19.15 -5.84
N LEU A 123 22.46 -19.76 -4.73
CA LEU A 123 22.41 -19.15 -3.39
C LEU A 123 23.24 -17.87 -3.33
N ARG A 124 24.47 -17.87 -3.85
CA ARG A 124 25.31 -16.67 -3.95
C ARG A 124 24.68 -15.59 -4.83
N SER A 125 23.95 -15.98 -5.87
CA SER A 125 23.27 -15.01 -6.74
C SER A 125 22.05 -14.41 -6.04
N LYS A 126 21.27 -15.22 -5.31
CA LYS A 126 20.17 -14.73 -4.46
C LYS A 126 20.67 -13.78 -3.36
N ALA A 127 21.76 -14.13 -2.68
CA ALA A 127 22.37 -13.27 -1.66
C ALA A 127 22.81 -11.92 -2.25
N ARG A 128 23.54 -11.93 -3.38
CA ARG A 128 23.95 -10.68 -4.05
C ARG A 128 22.78 -9.81 -4.52
N MET A 129 21.69 -10.44 -5.01
CA MET A 129 20.48 -9.68 -5.36
C MET A 129 19.86 -9.02 -4.14
N PHE A 130 19.79 -9.76 -3.03
CA PHE A 130 19.27 -9.25 -1.77
C PHE A 130 20.11 -8.08 -1.22
N ASP A 131 21.43 -8.23 -1.20
CA ASP A 131 22.37 -7.17 -0.80
C ASP A 131 22.19 -5.91 -1.67
N ALA A 132 22.08 -6.09 -2.99
CA ALA A 132 21.86 -4.96 -3.90
C ALA A 132 20.54 -4.22 -3.65
N ILE A 133 19.46 -4.94 -3.30
CA ILE A 133 18.17 -4.32 -2.93
C ILE A 133 18.35 -3.44 -1.69
N VAL A 134 18.98 -3.98 -0.65
CA VAL A 134 19.22 -3.28 0.63
C VAL A 134 20.14 -2.06 0.43
N GLU A 135 21.17 -2.18 -0.41
CA GLU A 135 22.14 -1.11 -0.66
C GLU A 135 21.63 -0.01 -1.58
N HIS A 136 20.68 -0.28 -2.48
CA HIS A 136 20.26 0.69 -3.49
C HIS A 136 18.85 1.24 -3.29
N LEU A 137 17.98 0.58 -2.54
CA LEU A 137 16.67 1.14 -2.20
C LEU A 137 16.80 2.11 -1.03
N ASP A 138 16.72 3.40 -1.37
CA ASP A 138 16.55 4.45 -0.39
C ASP A 138 15.19 4.29 0.32
N ASP A 139 15.06 4.85 1.52
CA ASP A 139 13.81 4.84 2.32
C ASP A 139 13.25 3.45 2.69
N THR A 140 14.00 2.38 2.41
CA THR A 140 13.57 1.00 2.65
C THR A 140 14.34 0.40 3.82
N VAL A 141 13.65 -0.39 4.63
CA VAL A 141 14.23 -1.22 5.69
C VAL A 141 13.69 -2.63 5.52
N ILE A 142 14.60 -3.61 5.55
CA ILE A 142 14.27 -5.03 5.56
C ILE A 142 14.71 -5.60 6.89
N TRP A 143 13.80 -6.32 7.54
CA TRP A 143 14.07 -6.93 8.83
C TRP A 143 13.35 -8.26 8.96
N GLY A 144 13.84 -9.11 9.85
CA GLY A 144 13.34 -10.45 10.04
C GLY A 144 13.22 -10.78 11.51
N LEU A 145 12.11 -11.41 11.87
CA LEU A 145 11.82 -11.96 13.19
C LEU A 145 11.77 -13.48 13.14
N ASP A 146 12.37 -14.14 14.12
CA ASP A 146 12.21 -15.57 14.29
C ASP A 146 10.84 -15.89 14.91
N ARG A 147 10.59 -17.18 15.19
CA ARG A 147 9.31 -17.64 15.73
C ARG A 147 8.96 -17.10 17.11
N ASP A 148 9.95 -16.65 17.87
CA ASP A 148 9.78 -16.08 19.20
C ASP A 148 9.72 -14.53 19.13
N ALA A 149 9.58 -13.99 17.90
CA ALA A 149 9.62 -12.57 17.58
C ALA A 149 10.94 -11.88 17.93
N VAL A 150 12.05 -12.62 18.00
CA VAL A 150 13.38 -12.03 18.16
C VAL A 150 13.91 -11.65 16.78
N CYS A 151 14.37 -10.41 16.65
CA CYS A 151 14.90 -9.93 15.39
C CYS A 151 16.26 -10.54 15.08
N PHE A 152 16.36 -11.22 13.94
CA PHE A 152 17.59 -11.84 13.47
C PHE A 152 18.25 -11.06 12.33
N TYR A 153 17.52 -10.14 11.70
CA TYR A 153 18.01 -9.33 10.59
C TYR A 153 17.37 -7.94 10.63
N HIS A 154 18.17 -6.89 10.41
CA HIS A 154 17.68 -5.51 10.46
C HIS A 154 18.62 -4.58 9.68
N GLU A 155 18.29 -4.32 8.42
CA GLU A 155 19.16 -3.61 7.47
C GLU A 155 18.35 -2.68 6.56
N GLY A 156 19.05 -1.77 5.90
CA GLY A 156 18.46 -0.87 4.89
C GLY A 156 18.69 0.60 5.20
N LYS A 157 18.64 1.41 4.15
CA LYS A 157 18.94 2.84 4.21
C LYS A 157 17.89 3.65 4.96
N GLY A 158 16.63 3.20 4.97
CA GLY A 158 15.54 3.88 5.68
C GLY A 158 15.77 3.99 7.19
N LEU A 159 16.69 3.19 7.77
CA LEU A 159 17.06 3.28 9.18
C LEU A 159 17.64 4.65 9.55
N ALA A 160 18.33 5.31 8.62
CA ALA A 160 18.89 6.64 8.85
C ALA A 160 17.81 7.69 9.09
N ASN A 161 16.60 7.53 8.51
CA ASN A 161 15.48 8.47 8.65
C ASN A 161 14.94 8.50 10.08
N VAL A 162 15.14 7.41 10.84
CA VAL A 162 14.77 7.28 12.26
C VAL A 162 15.99 7.31 13.19
N GLY A 163 17.17 7.64 12.67
CA GLY A 163 18.42 7.73 13.44
C GLY A 163 18.96 6.38 13.92
N LEU A 164 18.49 5.27 13.37
CA LEU A 164 18.97 3.92 13.68
C LEU A 164 20.12 3.52 12.74
N LYS A 165 20.89 2.53 13.18
CA LYS A 165 22.00 1.94 12.41
C LYS A 165 21.61 0.54 11.93
N PRO A 166 22.22 0.06 10.83
CA PRO A 166 22.29 -1.37 10.51
C PRO A 166 22.50 -2.24 11.76
N GLY A 167 21.66 -3.26 11.90
CA GLY A 167 21.72 -4.23 13.00
C GLY A 167 21.27 -3.72 14.37
N HIS A 168 20.83 -2.46 14.53
CA HIS A 168 20.55 -1.86 15.85
C HIS A 168 19.55 -2.67 16.68
N LEU A 169 18.53 -3.25 16.04
CA LEU A 169 17.48 -4.02 16.71
C LEU A 169 17.70 -5.55 16.65
N VAL A 170 18.82 -6.03 16.12
CA VAL A 170 19.11 -7.48 16.11
C VAL A 170 19.27 -7.99 17.55
N GLY A 171 18.60 -9.10 17.84
CA GLY A 171 18.51 -9.72 19.17
C GLY A 171 17.40 -9.16 20.05
N ALA A 172 16.73 -8.10 19.63
CA ALA A 172 15.61 -7.52 20.37
C ALA A 172 14.32 -8.31 20.14
N ASN A 173 13.51 -8.50 21.19
CA ASN A 173 12.20 -9.13 21.07
C ASN A 173 11.14 -8.08 20.69
N TRP A 174 10.44 -8.29 19.59
CA TRP A 174 9.46 -7.31 19.07
C TRP A 174 8.21 -7.21 19.92
N PHE A 175 7.72 -8.31 20.48
CA PHE A 175 6.55 -8.29 21.35
C PHE A 175 6.84 -7.51 22.64
N GLU A 176 8.05 -7.64 23.19
CA GLU A 176 8.42 -6.91 24.40
C GLU A 176 8.52 -5.40 24.20
N ILE A 177 8.97 -4.96 23.02
CA ILE A 177 9.28 -3.55 22.77
C ILE A 177 8.10 -2.80 22.15
N PHE A 178 7.39 -3.42 21.21
CA PHE A 178 6.46 -2.70 20.33
C PHE A 178 4.99 -3.13 20.46
N ASP A 179 4.65 -4.18 21.22
CA ASP A 179 3.27 -4.69 21.24
C ASP A 179 2.27 -3.67 21.80
N ASP A 180 2.64 -2.91 22.83
CA ASP A 180 1.79 -1.84 23.36
C ASP A 180 1.56 -0.69 22.36
N GLU A 181 2.58 -0.32 21.58
CA GLU A 181 2.49 0.74 20.56
C GLU A 181 1.69 0.26 19.36
N ALA A 182 1.94 -0.98 18.90
CA ALA A 182 1.22 -1.64 17.83
C ALA A 182 -0.28 -1.76 18.15
N ARG A 183 -0.64 -2.20 19.36
CA ARG A 183 -2.05 -2.28 19.77
C ARG A 183 -2.75 -0.92 19.78
N LYS A 184 -2.07 0.17 20.13
CA LYS A 184 -2.64 1.53 20.06
C LYS A 184 -2.95 1.95 18.63
N ALA A 185 -2.15 1.49 17.68
CA ALA A 185 -2.39 1.65 16.24
C ALA A 185 -3.42 0.63 15.68
N GLY A 186 -3.95 -0.27 16.51
CA GLY A 186 -4.88 -1.32 16.07
C GLY A 186 -4.20 -2.46 15.31
N ILE A 187 -2.90 -2.63 15.49
CA ILE A 187 -2.10 -3.69 14.86
C ILE A 187 -1.89 -4.82 15.88
N ASP A 188 -2.24 -6.04 15.49
CA ASP A 188 -1.91 -7.26 16.24
C ASP A 188 -0.66 -7.92 15.64
N LEU A 189 0.48 -7.79 16.33
CA LEU A 189 1.75 -8.35 15.88
C LEU A 189 1.73 -9.89 15.84
N HIS A 190 0.90 -10.54 16.66
CA HIS A 190 0.83 -12.01 16.70
C HIS A 190 0.21 -12.57 15.41
N ALA A 191 -0.71 -11.82 14.80
CA ALA A 191 -1.35 -12.20 13.54
C ALA A 191 -0.33 -12.34 12.40
N TRP A 192 0.83 -11.67 12.45
CA TRP A 192 1.85 -11.76 11.41
C TRP A 192 2.41 -13.17 11.21
N PHE A 193 2.22 -14.06 12.17
CA PHE A 193 2.70 -15.44 12.14
C PHE A 193 1.65 -16.45 11.67
N ASP A 194 0.45 -16.01 11.28
CA ASP A 194 -0.67 -16.88 10.89
C ASP A 194 -0.54 -17.52 9.50
N GLY A 195 0.51 -17.18 8.75
CA GLY A 195 0.76 -17.68 7.40
C GLY A 195 0.16 -16.83 6.28
N THR A 196 -0.52 -15.73 6.61
CA THR A 196 -1.02 -14.72 5.67
C THR A 196 -0.16 -13.46 5.68
N THR A 197 -0.03 -12.80 4.52
CA THR A 197 0.72 -11.54 4.43
C THR A 197 -0.13 -10.39 4.96
N HIS A 198 0.45 -9.58 5.85
CA HIS A 198 -0.20 -8.40 6.42
C HIS A 198 0.46 -7.12 5.89
N ARG A 199 -0.33 -6.05 5.79
CA ARG A 199 0.16 -4.73 5.38
C ARG A 199 -0.38 -3.64 6.29
N HIS A 200 0.50 -2.78 6.78
CA HIS A 200 0.20 -1.70 7.71
C HIS A 200 0.76 -0.37 7.20
N ARG A 201 0.07 0.73 7.50
CA ARG A 201 0.46 2.08 7.05
C ARG A 201 0.28 3.06 8.19
N ASP A 202 1.27 3.11 9.05
CA ASP A 202 1.15 3.71 10.36
C ASP A 202 2.41 4.49 10.75
N GLU A 203 2.27 5.33 11.76
CA GLU A 203 3.36 6.13 12.27
C GLU A 203 4.13 5.34 13.33
N PHE A 204 5.42 5.12 13.09
CA PHE A 204 6.35 4.54 14.05
C PHE A 204 7.66 5.32 14.01
N PHE A 205 8.28 5.52 15.17
CA PHE A 205 9.50 6.34 15.30
C PHE A 205 9.34 7.77 14.75
N GLY A 206 8.13 8.34 14.79
CA GLY A 206 7.84 9.71 14.35
C GLY A 206 7.80 9.92 12.84
N ILE A 207 7.79 8.85 12.05
CA ILE A 207 7.63 8.89 10.59
C ILE A 207 6.59 7.85 10.14
N TYR A 208 6.06 8.00 8.92
CA TYR A 208 5.05 7.09 8.38
C TYR A 208 5.72 5.95 7.60
N TRP A 209 5.39 4.72 7.96
CA TRP A 209 5.87 3.52 7.29
C TRP A 209 4.76 2.81 6.52
N ASP A 210 5.05 2.31 5.33
CA ASP A 210 4.27 1.28 4.65
C ASP A 210 4.99 -0.06 4.83
N LEU A 211 4.44 -0.91 5.68
CA LEU A 211 5.07 -2.14 6.14
C LEU A 211 4.32 -3.34 5.58
N TRP A 212 5.06 -4.29 5.02
CA TRP A 212 4.60 -5.62 4.67
C TRP A 212 5.21 -6.63 5.62
N ALA A 213 4.39 -7.39 6.34
CA ALA A 213 4.80 -8.52 7.16
C ALA A 213 4.49 -9.82 6.40
N ILE A 214 5.54 -10.55 6.05
CA ILE A 214 5.49 -11.74 5.20
C ILE A 214 5.92 -12.94 6.05
N PRO A 215 4.98 -13.83 6.44
CA PRO A 215 5.32 -14.99 7.25
C PRO A 215 6.21 -15.97 6.49
N LEU A 216 7.22 -16.47 7.20
CA LEU A 216 8.09 -17.54 6.72
C LEU A 216 7.48 -18.91 7.04
N ARG A 217 7.74 -19.85 6.13
CA ARG A 217 7.38 -21.26 6.27
C ARG A 217 8.58 -22.07 6.73
N ASP A 218 8.34 -23.08 7.54
CA ASP A 218 9.38 -24.02 7.96
C ASP A 218 9.76 -25.00 6.84
N ASP A 219 10.71 -25.90 7.10
CA ASP A 219 11.17 -26.93 6.15
C ASP A 219 10.04 -27.90 5.72
N ARG A 220 8.94 -27.95 6.47
CA ARG A 220 7.75 -28.76 6.17
C ARG A 220 6.69 -27.98 5.40
N GLY A 221 6.90 -26.68 5.17
CA GLY A 221 5.97 -25.77 4.50
C GLY A 221 4.90 -25.19 5.43
N GLU A 222 4.97 -25.44 6.74
CA GLU A 222 4.02 -24.96 7.73
C GLU A 222 4.34 -23.50 8.12
N PRO A 223 3.32 -22.66 8.38
CA PRO A 223 3.52 -21.28 8.82
C PRO A 223 4.10 -21.20 10.24
N GLY A 224 4.70 -20.06 10.59
CA GLY A 224 5.20 -19.79 11.94
C GLY A 224 6.69 -20.08 12.17
N ALA A 225 7.48 -20.15 11.10
CA ALA A 225 8.95 -20.20 11.20
C ALA A 225 9.58 -18.84 11.55
N GLY A 226 8.83 -17.76 11.36
CA GLY A 226 9.28 -16.38 11.52
C GLY A 226 8.49 -15.45 10.60
N VAL A 227 8.92 -14.20 10.51
CA VAL A 227 8.34 -13.17 9.64
C VAL A 227 9.47 -12.36 9.02
N VAL A 228 9.40 -12.09 7.72
CA VAL A 228 10.22 -11.07 7.06
C VAL A 228 9.35 -9.85 6.80
N CYS A 229 9.85 -8.70 7.22
CA CYS A 229 9.20 -7.43 7.04
C CYS A 229 10.00 -6.56 6.05
N VAL A 230 9.26 -5.89 5.17
CA VAL A 230 9.80 -4.83 4.32
C VAL A 230 8.99 -3.58 4.63
N SER A 231 9.67 -2.51 5.02
CA SER A 231 9.04 -1.24 5.35
C SER A 231 9.63 -0.11 4.53
N PHE A 232 8.75 0.77 4.04
CA PHE A 232 9.11 1.92 3.22
C PHE A 232 8.67 3.20 3.93
N ASP A 233 9.55 4.19 4.01
CA ASP A 233 9.18 5.51 4.49
C ASP A 233 8.26 6.18 3.46
N ILE A 234 7.03 6.48 3.87
CA ILE A 234 6.01 7.14 3.05
C ILE A 234 5.70 8.53 3.59
N THR A 235 6.58 9.12 4.40
CA THR A 235 6.35 10.40 5.08
C THR A 235 6.18 11.54 4.10
N GLU A 236 7.02 11.64 3.07
CA GLU A 236 6.86 12.67 2.04
C GLU A 236 5.55 12.51 1.28
N ALA A 237 5.21 11.28 0.90
CA ALA A 237 3.95 10.97 0.23
C ALA A 237 2.75 11.34 1.10
N LYS A 238 2.79 11.05 2.41
CA LYS A 238 1.74 11.42 3.37
C LYS A 238 1.62 12.92 3.57
N ARG A 239 2.73 13.66 3.61
CA ARG A 239 2.73 15.13 3.69
C ARG A 239 2.11 15.74 2.44
N ALA A 240 2.50 15.27 1.25
CA ALA A 240 1.94 15.72 -0.01
C ALA A 240 0.43 15.43 -0.12
N GLU A 241 -0.01 14.23 0.29
CA GLU A 241 -1.43 13.85 0.34
C GLU A 241 -2.24 14.82 1.22
N LYS A 242 -1.73 15.12 2.41
CA LYS A 242 -2.38 16.04 3.37
C LYS A 242 -2.44 17.48 2.84
N GLU A 243 -1.37 17.96 2.21
CA GLU A 243 -1.33 19.28 1.60
C GLU A 243 -2.36 19.41 0.48
N LEU A 244 -2.37 18.45 -0.45
CA LEU A 244 -3.33 18.42 -1.55
C LEU A 244 -4.79 18.39 -1.03
N ARG A 245 -5.07 17.57 -0.02
CA ARG A 245 -6.40 17.52 0.61
C ARG A 245 -6.80 18.87 1.20
N THR A 246 -5.87 19.57 1.84
CA THR A 246 -6.11 20.90 2.40
C THR A 246 -6.41 21.93 1.31
N GLN A 247 -5.66 21.89 0.20
CA GLN A 247 -5.91 22.75 -0.96
C GLN A 247 -7.28 22.49 -1.59
N LEU A 248 -7.67 21.23 -1.76
CA LEU A 248 -9.00 20.86 -2.27
C LEU A 248 -10.11 21.40 -1.37
N GLN A 249 -9.98 21.26 -0.05
CA GLN A 249 -10.96 21.82 0.90
C GLN A 249 -11.05 23.34 0.81
N GLN A 250 -9.93 24.04 0.60
CA GLN A 250 -9.94 25.49 0.38
C GLN A 250 -10.65 25.87 -0.92
N ILE A 251 -10.41 25.14 -2.01
CA ILE A 251 -11.09 25.36 -3.30
C ILE A 251 -12.59 25.16 -3.14
N GLU A 252 -13.02 24.08 -2.48
CA GLU A 252 -14.44 23.82 -2.23
C GLU A 252 -15.09 24.92 -1.37
N ALA A 253 -14.40 25.39 -0.34
CA ALA A 253 -14.89 26.48 0.50
C ALA A 253 -15.00 27.80 -0.29
N GLN A 254 -14.01 28.12 -1.13
CA GLN A 254 -14.05 29.29 -2.00
C GLN A 254 -15.20 29.20 -3.02
N GLN A 255 -15.40 28.03 -3.63
CA GLN A 255 -16.51 27.81 -4.57
C GLN A 255 -17.87 27.98 -3.89
N ARG A 256 -18.01 27.55 -2.62
CA ARG A 256 -19.24 27.75 -1.84
C ARG A 256 -19.51 29.24 -1.61
N VAL A 257 -18.52 30.00 -1.17
CA VAL A 257 -18.65 31.45 -0.96
C VAL A 257 -19.00 32.17 -2.26
N ILE A 258 -18.36 31.79 -3.39
CA ILE A 258 -18.71 32.35 -4.71
C ILE A 258 -20.16 32.04 -5.07
N ARG A 259 -20.65 30.82 -4.78
CA ARG A 259 -22.05 30.42 -5.03
C ARG A 259 -23.01 31.26 -4.20
N ASP A 260 -22.76 31.42 -2.91
CA ASP A 260 -23.61 32.20 -2.01
C ASP A 260 -23.67 33.69 -2.41
N LEU A 261 -22.61 34.22 -3.02
CA LEU A 261 -22.52 35.61 -3.48
C LEU A 261 -23.09 35.86 -4.89
N SER A 262 -23.32 34.83 -5.71
CA SER A 262 -23.54 35.01 -7.17
C SER A 262 -25.00 35.09 -7.63
N THR A 263 -25.99 34.85 -6.76
CA THR A 263 -27.42 35.11 -7.04
C THR A 263 -28.14 35.66 -5.79
N PRO A 264 -27.81 36.87 -5.32
CA PRO A 264 -28.43 37.42 -4.13
C PRO A 264 -29.89 37.76 -4.40
N ILE A 265 -30.82 37.11 -3.70
CA ILE A 265 -32.21 37.56 -3.63
C ILE A 265 -32.24 38.77 -2.67
N ILE A 266 -32.51 39.95 -3.21
CA ILE A 266 -32.47 41.22 -2.48
C ILE A 266 -33.91 41.67 -2.20
N GLU A 267 -34.19 42.11 -0.99
CA GLU A 267 -35.45 42.81 -0.69
C GLU A 267 -35.29 44.29 -1.07
N VAL A 268 -36.03 44.73 -2.08
CA VAL A 268 -35.93 46.10 -2.64
C VAL A 268 -37.01 47.04 -2.10
N TRP A 269 -38.06 46.47 -1.50
CA TRP A 269 -39.11 47.18 -0.79
C TRP A 269 -39.84 46.21 0.15
N ASP A 270 -40.57 46.73 1.13
CA ASP A 270 -41.40 45.92 2.02
C ASP A 270 -42.36 45.06 1.19
N GLY A 271 -42.22 43.73 1.28
CA GLY A 271 -43.01 42.77 0.51
C GLY A 271 -42.63 42.63 -0.97
N VAL A 272 -41.47 43.14 -1.41
CA VAL A 272 -40.97 43.03 -2.80
C VAL A 272 -39.53 42.51 -2.83
N LEU A 273 -39.35 41.31 -3.38
CA LEU A 273 -38.04 40.69 -3.60
C LEU A 273 -37.58 40.90 -5.04
N THR A 274 -36.26 40.91 -5.27
CA THR A 274 -35.67 40.84 -6.61
C THR A 274 -34.59 39.77 -6.69
N LEU A 275 -34.58 39.07 -7.82
CA LEU A 275 -33.58 38.09 -8.20
C LEU A 275 -32.90 38.57 -9.49
N PRO A 276 -31.67 39.11 -9.41
CA PRO A 276 -30.90 39.46 -10.60
C PRO A 276 -30.32 38.21 -11.26
N MET A 277 -30.58 38.06 -12.56
CA MET A 277 -30.02 37.01 -13.40
C MET A 277 -28.80 37.57 -14.15
N VAL A 278 -27.60 37.15 -13.78
CA VAL A 278 -26.34 37.62 -14.39
C VAL A 278 -25.59 36.45 -15.04
N GLY A 279 -25.21 36.61 -16.31
CA GLY A 279 -24.36 35.65 -17.05
C GLY A 279 -25.14 34.58 -17.83
N THR A 280 -24.42 33.56 -18.30
CA THR A 280 -25.02 32.36 -18.90
C THR A 280 -25.72 31.58 -17.79
N VAL A 281 -27.04 31.51 -17.84
CA VAL A 281 -27.84 30.80 -16.84
C VAL A 281 -27.53 29.30 -16.96
N ASP A 282 -26.63 28.81 -16.11
CA ASP A 282 -26.32 27.38 -16.02
C ASP A 282 -27.49 26.65 -15.35
N SER A 283 -27.95 25.56 -15.96
CA SER A 283 -29.09 24.77 -15.48
C SER A 283 -28.93 24.22 -14.06
N VAL A 284 -27.70 24.03 -13.57
CA VAL A 284 -27.46 23.64 -12.16
C VAL A 284 -27.81 24.77 -11.19
N ARG A 285 -27.63 26.04 -11.60
CA ARG A 285 -27.93 27.20 -10.75
C ARG A 285 -29.43 27.46 -10.62
N THR A 286 -30.24 27.12 -11.61
CA THR A 286 -31.65 27.50 -11.66
C THR A 286 -32.50 26.79 -10.59
N ALA A 287 -32.20 25.53 -10.26
CA ALA A 287 -32.92 24.78 -9.23
C ALA A 287 -32.63 25.34 -7.82
N ASP A 288 -31.35 25.51 -7.47
CA ASP A 288 -30.92 26.09 -6.18
C ASP A 288 -31.50 27.51 -5.99
N VAL A 289 -31.54 28.30 -7.07
CA VAL A 289 -32.11 29.66 -7.08
C VAL A 289 -33.63 29.63 -6.90
N MET A 290 -34.32 28.69 -7.53
CA MET A 290 -35.77 28.54 -7.38
C MET A 290 -36.13 28.19 -5.94
N ASP A 291 -35.50 27.18 -5.34
CA ASP A 291 -35.76 26.80 -3.95
C ASP A 291 -35.47 27.94 -2.98
N SER A 292 -34.36 28.67 -3.20
CA SER A 292 -33.99 29.82 -2.38
C SER A 292 -35.00 30.97 -2.50
N LEU A 293 -35.48 31.28 -3.71
CA LEU A 293 -36.46 32.34 -3.94
C LEU A 293 -37.81 32.00 -3.33
N LEU A 294 -38.31 30.79 -3.58
CA LEU A 294 -39.58 30.32 -3.05
C LEU A 294 -39.57 30.29 -1.51
N SER A 295 -38.47 29.81 -0.90
CA SER A 295 -38.30 29.83 0.56
C SER A 295 -38.33 31.26 1.12
N LYS A 296 -37.65 32.19 0.45
CA LYS A 296 -37.56 33.59 0.89
C LYS A 296 -38.86 34.36 0.69
N ILE A 297 -39.65 34.03 -0.33
CA ILE A 297 -41.02 34.57 -0.51
C ILE A 297 -41.89 34.21 0.68
N VAL A 298 -41.83 32.96 1.15
CA VAL A 298 -42.59 32.49 2.31
C VAL A 298 -42.06 33.15 3.60
N GLU A 299 -40.75 33.14 3.82
CA GLU A 299 -40.13 33.73 5.01
C GLU A 299 -40.46 35.22 5.17
N LYS A 300 -40.40 35.97 4.07
CA LYS A 300 -40.63 37.43 4.06
C LYS A 300 -42.07 37.83 3.75
N GLN A 301 -42.96 36.86 3.53
CA GLN A 301 -44.35 37.11 3.10
C GLN A 301 -44.41 38.08 1.91
N ALA A 302 -43.51 37.89 0.95
CA ALA A 302 -43.36 38.79 -0.19
C ALA A 302 -44.59 38.68 -1.11
N ARG A 303 -45.18 39.82 -1.49
CA ARG A 303 -46.30 39.88 -2.44
C ARG A 303 -45.81 39.91 -3.89
N TYR A 304 -44.59 40.37 -4.11
CA TYR A 304 -44.01 40.51 -5.44
C TYR A 304 -42.58 39.97 -5.48
N ALA A 305 -42.25 39.27 -6.57
CA ALA A 305 -40.89 38.82 -6.88
C ALA A 305 -40.49 39.30 -8.28
N ILE A 306 -39.43 40.11 -8.37
CA ILE A 306 -38.93 40.70 -9.61
C ILE A 306 -37.73 39.91 -10.11
N LEU A 307 -37.88 39.21 -11.23
CA LEU A 307 -36.79 38.53 -11.94
C LEU A 307 -36.14 39.53 -12.90
N ASP A 308 -34.93 40.00 -12.60
CA ASP A 308 -34.22 40.99 -13.41
C ASP A 308 -33.29 40.32 -14.42
N LEU A 309 -33.67 40.33 -15.70
CA LEU A 309 -32.93 39.76 -16.82
C LEU A 309 -32.01 40.77 -17.51
N THR A 310 -31.83 41.98 -16.96
CA THR A 310 -30.99 43.03 -17.59
C THR A 310 -29.57 42.53 -17.91
N GLY A 311 -29.03 41.61 -17.10
CA GLY A 311 -27.70 41.01 -17.25
C GLY A 311 -27.62 39.76 -18.14
N VAL A 312 -28.72 39.32 -18.75
CA VAL A 312 -28.75 38.12 -19.61
C VAL A 312 -28.52 38.53 -21.07
N GLU A 313 -27.59 37.86 -21.75
CA GLU A 313 -27.26 38.15 -23.17
C GLU A 313 -27.92 37.18 -24.14
N VAL A 314 -27.97 35.89 -23.77
CA VAL A 314 -28.53 34.81 -24.59
C VAL A 314 -29.43 33.95 -23.73
N VAL A 315 -30.60 33.60 -24.26
CA VAL A 315 -31.55 32.67 -23.64
C VAL A 315 -31.69 31.47 -24.57
N ASP A 316 -31.50 30.28 -24.02
CA ASP A 316 -31.82 29.02 -24.71
C ASP A 316 -33.23 28.52 -24.32
N THR A 317 -33.64 27.41 -24.91
CA THR A 317 -34.95 26.79 -24.63
C THR A 317 -35.11 26.36 -23.17
N ARG A 318 -34.02 25.99 -22.49
CA ARG A 318 -34.05 25.48 -21.10
C ARG A 318 -34.29 26.62 -20.12
N VAL A 319 -33.57 27.71 -20.27
CA VAL A 319 -33.70 28.91 -19.43
C VAL A 319 -35.09 29.51 -19.55
N ALA A 320 -35.66 29.53 -20.76
CA ALA A 320 -37.00 30.06 -20.98
C ALA A 320 -38.09 29.21 -20.30
N SER A 321 -37.99 27.88 -20.36
CA SER A 321 -38.89 26.98 -19.63
C SER A 321 -38.79 27.17 -18.11
N HIS A 322 -37.58 27.26 -17.57
CA HIS A 322 -37.39 27.45 -16.13
C HIS A 322 -37.92 28.80 -15.62
N LEU A 323 -37.86 29.87 -16.42
CA LEU A 323 -38.47 31.16 -16.05
C LEU A 323 -39.99 31.06 -15.88
N ILE A 324 -40.64 30.25 -16.73
CA ILE A 324 -42.09 30.01 -16.63
C ILE A 324 -42.42 29.15 -15.41
N GLU A 325 -41.64 28.10 -15.16
CA GLU A 325 -41.76 27.27 -13.95
C GLU A 325 -41.64 28.14 -12.68
N LEU A 326 -40.63 29.02 -12.63
CA LEU A 326 -40.43 29.98 -11.55
C LEU A 326 -41.64 30.90 -11.35
N VAL A 327 -42.12 31.59 -12.38
CA VAL A 327 -43.26 32.50 -12.27
C VAL A 327 -44.54 31.74 -11.86
N THR A 328 -44.70 30.51 -12.34
CA THR A 328 -45.83 29.65 -11.96
C THR A 328 -45.75 29.26 -10.48
N ALA A 329 -44.58 28.83 -10.01
CA ALA A 329 -44.35 28.47 -8.61
C ALA A 329 -44.56 29.67 -7.67
N ILE A 330 -44.08 30.87 -8.04
CA ILE A 330 -44.31 32.12 -7.30
C ILE A 330 -45.82 32.39 -7.14
N ARG A 331 -46.60 32.19 -8.21
CA ARG A 331 -48.07 32.34 -8.16
C ARG A 331 -48.76 31.32 -7.30
N LEU A 332 -48.31 30.07 -7.31
CA LEU A 332 -48.85 29.02 -6.44
C LEU A 332 -48.64 29.34 -4.95
N LEU A 333 -47.58 30.08 -4.61
CA LEU A 333 -47.34 30.59 -3.25
C LEU A 333 -48.12 31.88 -2.92
N GLY A 334 -48.95 32.39 -3.83
CA GLY A 334 -49.75 33.59 -3.61
C GLY A 334 -49.01 34.92 -3.84
N ALA A 335 -47.83 34.88 -4.45
CA ALA A 335 -47.07 36.07 -4.83
C ALA A 335 -47.15 36.32 -6.35
N GLU A 336 -46.89 37.55 -6.79
CA GLU A 336 -46.87 37.91 -8.21
C GLU A 336 -45.43 38.00 -8.74
N GLY A 337 -45.12 37.19 -9.76
CA GLY A 337 -43.84 37.24 -10.48
C GLY A 337 -43.83 38.34 -11.55
N ILE A 338 -42.83 39.22 -11.52
CA ILE A 338 -42.60 40.27 -12.52
C ILE A 338 -41.26 40.01 -13.20
N VAL A 339 -41.23 40.03 -14.53
CA VAL A 339 -39.99 39.87 -15.32
C VAL A 339 -39.53 41.24 -15.81
N ALA A 340 -38.31 41.65 -15.47
CA ALA A 340 -37.75 42.95 -15.82
C ALA A 340 -36.57 42.82 -16.79
N GLY A 341 -36.39 43.80 -17.67
CA GLY A 341 -35.13 43.96 -18.42
C GLY A 341 -34.93 42.99 -19.59
N ILE A 342 -36.01 42.45 -20.17
CA ILE A 342 -35.94 41.57 -21.34
C ILE A 342 -35.37 42.34 -22.54
N LYS A 343 -34.25 41.87 -23.09
CA LYS A 343 -33.64 42.43 -24.31
C LYS A 343 -34.42 42.00 -25.58
N PRO A 344 -34.37 42.77 -26.68
CA PRO A 344 -35.11 42.45 -27.90
C PRO A 344 -34.81 41.06 -28.48
N ASN A 345 -33.54 40.65 -28.48
CA ASN A 345 -33.11 39.32 -28.95
C ASN A 345 -33.72 38.18 -28.10
N VAL A 346 -33.75 38.34 -26.78
CA VAL A 346 -34.38 37.38 -25.86
C VAL A 346 -35.88 37.28 -26.10
N ALA A 347 -36.57 38.41 -26.26
CA ALA A 347 -38.00 38.42 -26.55
C ALA A 347 -38.33 37.70 -27.86
N GLN A 348 -37.53 37.91 -28.92
CA GLN A 348 -37.68 37.20 -30.19
C GLN A 348 -37.53 35.69 -30.03
N THR A 349 -36.53 35.24 -29.28
CA THR A 349 -36.33 33.81 -28.99
C THR A 349 -37.50 33.22 -28.21
N MET A 350 -38.00 33.90 -27.16
CA MET A 350 -39.14 33.42 -26.38
C MET A 350 -40.42 33.26 -27.22
N VAL A 351 -40.66 34.19 -28.15
CA VAL A 351 -41.79 34.10 -29.09
C VAL A 351 -41.58 32.96 -30.10
N ALA A 352 -40.37 32.81 -30.63
CA ALA A 352 -40.04 31.73 -31.57
C ALA A 352 -40.18 30.33 -30.94
N LEU A 353 -39.95 30.22 -29.63
CA LEU A 353 -40.15 28.99 -28.85
C LEU A 353 -41.62 28.71 -28.50
N GLY A 354 -42.56 29.60 -28.88
CA GLY A 354 -43.99 29.39 -28.69
C GLY A 354 -44.47 29.56 -27.24
N LEU A 355 -43.75 30.35 -26.43
CA LEU A 355 -44.08 30.54 -25.02
C LEU A 355 -45.31 31.44 -24.85
N ASP A 356 -46.20 31.05 -23.92
CA ASP A 356 -47.39 31.84 -23.58
C ASP A 356 -47.00 33.05 -22.70
N MET A 357 -46.91 34.20 -23.34
CA MET A 357 -46.53 35.46 -22.68
C MET A 357 -47.70 36.12 -21.93
N SER A 358 -48.94 35.64 -22.08
CA SER A 358 -50.12 36.23 -21.39
C SER A 358 -50.00 36.12 -19.87
N GLN A 359 -49.20 35.16 -19.42
CA GLN A 359 -48.97 34.86 -18.03
C GLN A 359 -47.76 35.60 -17.44
N LEU A 360 -47.04 36.44 -18.18
CA LEU A 360 -45.87 37.14 -17.67
C LEU A 360 -46.14 38.64 -17.53
N ASN A 361 -46.04 39.17 -16.31
CA ASN A 361 -46.01 40.61 -16.08
C ASN A 361 -44.61 41.11 -16.43
N THR A 362 -44.46 41.75 -17.59
CA THR A 362 -43.17 42.19 -18.12
C THR A 362 -42.99 43.70 -17.97
N GLN A 363 -41.78 44.11 -17.56
CA GLN A 363 -41.43 45.51 -17.34
C GLN A 363 -40.08 45.83 -18.00
N ARG A 364 -39.95 47.05 -18.52
CA ARG A 364 -38.76 47.44 -19.31
C ARG A 364 -37.44 47.42 -18.52
N ASN A 365 -37.49 47.54 -17.19
CA ASN A 365 -36.33 47.51 -16.30
C ASN A 365 -36.76 47.36 -14.84
N LEU A 366 -35.81 47.09 -13.94
CA LEU A 366 -36.04 46.91 -12.51
C LEU A 366 -36.80 48.09 -11.87
N ARG A 367 -36.47 49.34 -12.26
CA ARG A 367 -37.16 50.54 -11.75
C ARG A 367 -38.65 50.53 -12.10
N ALA A 368 -39.01 50.16 -13.33
CA ALA A 368 -40.40 50.07 -13.76
C ALA A 368 -41.15 48.95 -13.02
N ALA A 369 -40.50 47.80 -12.82
CA ALA A 369 -41.04 46.68 -12.04
C ALA A 369 -41.32 47.06 -10.59
N LEU A 370 -40.37 47.71 -9.93
CA LEU A 370 -40.54 48.17 -8.56
C LEU A 370 -41.70 49.17 -8.42
N ASN A 371 -41.75 50.17 -9.31
CA ASN A 371 -42.84 51.14 -9.32
C ASN A 371 -44.22 50.50 -9.57
N HIS A 372 -44.26 49.46 -10.41
CA HIS A 372 -45.47 48.69 -10.66
C HIS A 372 -45.93 47.96 -9.38
N ALA A 373 -45.03 47.21 -8.74
CA ALA A 373 -45.32 46.50 -7.49
C ALA A 373 -45.83 47.46 -6.41
N ILE A 374 -45.13 48.57 -6.16
CA ILE A 374 -45.52 49.57 -5.16
C ILE A 374 -46.94 50.11 -5.44
N ARG A 375 -47.24 50.51 -6.69
CA ARG A 375 -48.56 51.05 -7.06
C ARG A 375 -49.67 50.03 -6.88
N SER A 376 -49.42 48.77 -7.26
CA SER A 376 -50.40 47.68 -7.12
C SER A 376 -50.70 47.39 -5.65
N MET A 377 -49.69 47.46 -4.77
CA MET A 377 -49.86 47.33 -3.32
C MET A 377 -50.67 48.49 -2.73
N THR A 378 -50.42 49.72 -3.15
CA THR A 378 -51.19 50.89 -2.70
C THR A 378 -52.66 50.82 -3.17
N ARG A 379 -52.89 50.32 -4.38
CA ARG A 379 -54.25 50.17 -4.94
C ARG A 379 -55.04 49.06 -4.27
N ALA A 380 -54.38 47.97 -3.87
CA ALA A 380 -54.98 46.89 -3.09
C ALA A 380 -55.34 47.30 -1.64
N GLN A 381 -54.75 48.38 -1.12
CA GLN A 381 -55.02 48.92 0.22
C GLN A 381 -56.05 50.07 0.24
N ALA A 382 -56.50 50.58 -0.92
CA ALA A 382 -57.50 51.65 -0.98
C ALA A 382 -58.93 51.08 -0.72
N PRO A 383 -59.75 51.70 0.15
CA PRO A 383 -61.10 51.21 0.42
C PRO A 383 -61.99 51.32 -0.83
N SER A 384 -62.71 50.24 -1.13
CA SER A 384 -63.73 50.19 -2.19
C SER A 384 -64.81 51.25 -1.93
N VAL A 385 -64.83 52.31 -2.74
CA VAL A 385 -65.92 53.29 -2.73
C VAL A 385 -67.11 52.64 -3.45
N ALA A 386 -68.10 52.22 -2.66
CA ALA A 386 -69.32 51.57 -3.13
C ALA A 386 -70.13 52.48 -4.06
N ALA A 387 -70.56 51.91 -5.18
CA ALA A 387 -71.44 52.52 -6.17
C ALA A 387 -72.82 52.87 -5.55
N SER A 388 -73.32 54.08 -5.83
CA SER A 388 -74.69 54.50 -5.49
C SER A 388 -75.73 53.67 -6.28
N PRO A 389 -76.88 53.30 -5.67
CA PRO A 389 -77.93 52.58 -6.38
C PRO A 389 -78.81 53.52 -7.21
N ALA A 390 -79.15 53.08 -8.43
CA ALA A 390 -80.08 53.75 -9.35
C ALA A 390 -81.55 53.70 -8.85
N PRO A 391 -82.42 54.65 -9.25
CA PRO A 391 -83.78 54.75 -8.72
C PRO A 391 -84.74 53.75 -9.39
N ALA A 392 -85.62 53.18 -8.57
CA ALA A 392 -86.60 52.17 -8.96
C ALA A 392 -87.76 52.72 -9.82
N GLN A 393 -88.08 52.04 -10.92
CA GLN A 393 -89.31 52.24 -11.70
C GLN A 393 -90.51 51.63 -10.97
N LYS A 394 -91.60 52.39 -10.85
CA LYS A 394 -92.91 51.90 -10.39
C LYS A 394 -93.66 51.20 -11.55
N PRO A 395 -94.41 50.11 -11.28
CA PRO A 395 -95.31 49.51 -12.25
C PRO A 395 -96.67 50.24 -12.29
N SER A 396 -97.33 50.19 -13.44
CA SER A 396 -98.70 50.68 -13.69
C SER A 396 -99.55 49.56 -14.28
N PRO A 397 -100.89 49.67 -14.24
CA PRO A 397 -101.78 49.90 -13.10
C PRO A 397 -102.30 48.59 -12.49
#